data_AF-A0A7C7V0M3-F1
#
_entry.id   AF-A0A7C7V0M3-F1
#
_cell.length_a   1.000
_cell.length_b   1.000
_cell.length_c   1.000
_cell.angle_alpha   90.00
_cell.angle_beta   90.00
_cell.angle_gamma   90.00
#
_symmetry.space_group_name_H-M   'P 1'
#
loop_
_entity.id
_entity.type
_entity.pdbx_description
1 polymer ?
#
loop_
_entity_poly.entity_id
_entity_poly.type
_entity_poly.pdbx_seq_one_letter_code
_entity_poly.pdbx_strand_id
1 'polypeptide(L)'
;MNGSFCLQHRELCPACNRIALRVCEYFEPYPRVEAVCECCGYRAYDVPMKLDRETVYKILDKLSKKEIGVICLDDRCGSTDIMKLLREGTYAEFRCLDCGAEWNSKEVQQAIKKVKRVLQYIQDGNYLTEVLKAQEGECPLCGWDIGHMHEGYLVEIQCYVCGYHNEYKEEFPKELPPEDACPQFERAEETG
;
A
#
# COMPACT_ATOMS: atom_id res chain seq x y z
N MET A 1 -10.13 -6.76 21.11
CA MET A 1 -10.90 -5.93 20.15
C MET A 1 -9.94 -4.91 19.58
N ASN A 2 -9.32 -5.21 18.45
CA ASN A 2 -8.44 -4.25 17.77
C ASN A 2 -9.33 -3.33 16.94
N GLY A 3 -9.87 -2.30 17.58
CA GLY A 3 -10.70 -1.31 16.91
C GLY A 3 -9.81 -0.42 16.05
N SER A 4 -9.80 -0.68 14.75
CA SER A 4 -9.41 0.32 13.76
C SER A 4 -10.22 1.60 14.02
N PHE A 5 -9.55 2.68 14.40
CA PHE A 5 -10.19 3.98 14.62
C PHE A 5 -10.52 4.57 13.24
N CYS A 6 -11.76 4.43 12.80
CA CYS A 6 -12.27 5.16 11.64
C CYS A 6 -12.77 6.53 12.14
N LEU A 7 -12.15 7.61 11.69
CA LEU A 7 -12.75 8.94 11.78
C LEU A 7 -13.91 8.96 10.78
N GLN A 8 -15.13 9.00 11.31
CA GLN A 8 -16.35 9.05 10.50
C GLN A 8 -16.84 10.48 10.38
N HIS A 9 -16.92 10.97 9.16
CA HIS A 9 -17.65 12.19 8.83
C HIS A 9 -18.46 11.98 7.56
N ARG A 10 -19.44 12.86 7.35
CA ARG A 10 -20.27 12.86 6.15
C ARG A 10 -19.84 14.01 5.25
N GLU A 11 -19.64 13.70 3.98
CA GLU A 11 -19.30 14.65 2.95
C GLU A 11 -20.33 14.63 1.81
N LEU A 12 -20.16 15.56 0.87
CA LEU A 12 -20.95 15.65 -0.33
C LEU A 12 -20.67 14.43 -1.22
N CYS A 13 -21.72 13.67 -1.55
CA CYS A 13 -21.61 12.58 -2.50
C CYS A 13 -21.56 13.14 -3.94
N PRO A 14 -20.53 12.79 -4.73
CA PRO A 14 -20.40 13.27 -6.11
C PRO A 14 -21.46 12.70 -7.07
N ALA A 15 -22.14 11.61 -6.68
CA ALA A 15 -23.15 10.95 -7.51
C ALA A 15 -24.57 11.50 -7.29
N CYS A 16 -24.98 11.76 -6.03
CA CYS A 16 -26.34 12.21 -5.72
C CYS A 16 -26.43 13.62 -5.11
N ASN A 17 -25.30 14.32 -4.96
CA ASN A 17 -25.21 15.68 -4.41
C ASN A 17 -25.86 15.85 -3.02
N ARG A 18 -25.87 14.78 -2.23
CA ARG A 18 -26.31 14.80 -0.82
C ARG A 18 -25.13 14.67 0.12
N ILE A 19 -25.21 15.31 1.29
CA ILE A 19 -24.26 15.16 2.40
C ILE A 19 -24.52 13.80 3.09
N ALA A 20 -24.17 12.75 2.38
CA ALA A 20 -24.49 11.35 2.69
C ALA A 20 -23.30 10.42 2.43
N LEU A 21 -22.17 10.96 1.97
CA LEU A 21 -20.95 10.19 1.75
C LEU A 21 -20.28 9.93 3.09
N ARG A 22 -20.44 8.74 3.66
CA ARG A 22 -19.76 8.35 4.89
C ARG A 22 -18.33 8.01 4.54
N VAL A 23 -17.41 8.88 4.96
CA VAL A 23 -15.96 8.71 4.77
C VAL A 23 -15.40 8.05 6.01
N CYS A 24 -14.58 7.02 5.80
CA CYS A 24 -13.81 6.35 6.84
C CYS A 24 -12.33 6.48 6.55
N GLU A 25 -11.64 7.29 7.35
CA GLU A 25 -10.18 7.39 7.32
C GLU A 25 -9.58 6.43 8.35
N TYR A 26 -8.73 5.52 7.88
CA TYR A 26 -8.04 4.54 8.72
C TYR A 26 -6.59 4.95 8.89
N PHE A 27 -6.15 5.15 10.14
CA PHE A 27 -4.73 5.38 10.44
C PHE A 27 -3.90 4.09 10.41
N GLU A 28 -4.54 2.96 10.74
CA GLU A 28 -3.97 1.64 10.58
C GLU A 28 -5.05 0.75 9.95
N PRO A 29 -4.69 -0.15 9.03
CA PRO A 29 -3.33 -0.54 8.67
C PRO A 29 -2.50 0.44 7.81
N TYR A 30 -3.02 1.45 7.14
CA TYR A 30 -2.25 2.61 6.60
C TYR A 30 -3.27 3.68 6.21
N PRO A 31 -2.91 4.96 5.92
CA PRO A 31 -3.90 5.93 5.45
C PRO A 31 -4.64 5.31 4.28
N ARG A 32 -5.89 4.98 4.54
CA ARG A 32 -6.83 4.43 3.59
C ARG A 32 -8.11 5.17 3.80
N VAL A 33 -8.75 5.48 2.69
CA VAL A 33 -10.06 6.09 2.71
C VAL A 33 -11.03 5.11 2.10
N GLU A 34 -12.06 4.76 2.87
CA GLU A 34 -13.24 4.09 2.34
C GLU A 34 -14.41 5.05 2.46
N ALA A 35 -14.96 5.48 1.33
CA ALA A 35 -16.13 6.34 1.29
C ALA A 35 -17.32 5.56 0.70
N VAL A 36 -18.45 5.56 1.40
CA VAL A 36 -19.69 4.93 0.92
C VAL A 36 -20.85 5.89 1.12
N CYS A 37 -21.57 6.19 0.03
CA CYS A 37 -22.78 6.99 0.11
C CYS A 37 -23.92 6.16 0.68
N GLU A 38 -24.42 6.58 1.84
CA GLU A 38 -25.54 5.96 2.54
C GLU A 38 -26.88 6.15 1.81
N CYS A 39 -26.92 6.98 0.77
CA CYS A 39 -28.12 7.24 -0.03
C CYS A 39 -28.14 6.48 -1.36
N CYS A 40 -27.16 6.73 -2.24
CA CYS A 40 -27.18 6.18 -3.60
C CYS A 40 -26.30 4.94 -3.77
N GLY A 41 -25.46 4.58 -2.78
CA GLY A 41 -24.56 3.45 -2.89
C GLY A 41 -23.30 3.71 -3.71
N TYR A 42 -22.98 4.97 -4.04
CA TYR A 42 -21.64 5.36 -4.52
C TYR A 42 -20.55 4.88 -3.56
N ARG A 43 -19.43 4.38 -4.08
CA ARG A 43 -18.30 3.91 -3.28
C ARG A 43 -16.98 4.41 -3.85
N ALA A 44 -16.06 4.81 -2.98
CA ALA A 44 -14.67 5.05 -3.32
C ALA A 44 -13.79 4.34 -2.29
N TYR A 45 -12.76 3.62 -2.72
CA TYR A 45 -11.90 2.86 -1.82
C TYR A 45 -10.53 2.53 -2.43
N ASP A 46 -9.55 2.37 -1.54
CA ASP A 46 -8.21 1.90 -1.87
C ASP A 46 -8.16 0.37 -2.00
N VAL A 47 -7.49 -0.11 -3.04
CA VAL A 47 -7.19 -1.52 -3.28
C VAL A 47 -5.68 -1.73 -3.21
N PRO A 48 -5.15 -2.44 -2.21
CA PRO A 48 -3.72 -2.70 -2.13
C PRO A 48 -3.27 -3.65 -3.25
N MET A 49 -2.03 -3.47 -3.73
CA MET A 49 -1.42 -4.38 -4.70
C MET A 49 -1.49 -5.83 -4.21
N LYS A 50 -1.92 -6.74 -5.08
CA LYS A 50 -1.93 -8.17 -4.81
C LYS A 50 -0.50 -8.69 -4.59
N LEU A 51 -0.25 -9.32 -3.44
CA LEU A 51 1.04 -9.91 -3.10
C LEU A 51 1.01 -11.44 -3.24
N ASP A 52 1.12 -11.94 -4.46
CA ASP A 52 1.43 -13.36 -4.68
C ASP A 52 2.93 -13.63 -4.52
N ARG A 53 3.29 -14.92 -4.51
CA ARG A 53 4.65 -15.37 -4.28
C ARG A 53 5.63 -14.79 -5.32
N GLU A 54 5.25 -14.75 -6.60
CA GLU A 54 6.08 -14.22 -7.68
C GLU A 54 6.31 -12.72 -7.54
N THR A 55 5.24 -11.98 -7.23
CA THR A 55 5.26 -10.54 -6.99
C THR A 55 6.20 -10.20 -5.83
N VAL A 56 6.14 -10.96 -4.73
CA VAL A 56 7.05 -10.75 -3.60
C VAL A 56 8.50 -11.01 -3.98
N TYR A 57 8.81 -12.04 -4.79
CA TYR A 57 10.16 -12.25 -5.30
C TYR A 57 10.67 -11.06 -6.14
N LYS A 58 9.80 -10.45 -6.95
CA LYS A 58 10.13 -9.24 -7.73
C LYS A 58 10.36 -8.02 -6.84
N ILE A 59 9.57 -7.86 -5.78
CA ILE A 59 9.73 -6.77 -4.82
C ILE A 59 11.07 -6.89 -4.07
N LEU A 60 11.40 -8.10 -3.62
CA LEU A 60 12.66 -8.37 -2.95
C LEU A 60 13.86 -8.21 -3.90
N ASP A 61 13.68 -8.48 -5.20
CA ASP A 61 14.66 -8.10 -6.24
C ASP A 61 14.90 -6.60 -6.31
N LYS A 62 13.84 -5.80 -6.44
CA LYS A 62 13.95 -4.34 -6.53
C LYS A 62 14.61 -3.74 -5.29
N LEU A 63 14.15 -4.13 -4.10
CA LEU A 63 14.73 -3.70 -2.83
C LEU A 63 16.23 -3.99 -2.77
N SER A 64 16.63 -5.20 -3.16
CA SER A 64 18.05 -5.55 -3.18
C SER A 64 18.84 -4.65 -4.13
N LYS A 65 18.43 -4.55 -5.40
CA LYS A 65 19.15 -3.76 -6.40
C LYS A 65 19.26 -2.28 -6.05
N LYS A 66 18.22 -1.69 -5.45
CA LYS A 66 18.19 -0.26 -5.14
C LYS A 66 19.20 0.13 -4.06
N GLU A 67 19.34 -0.71 -3.05
CA GLU A 67 20.08 -0.37 -1.83
C GLU A 67 21.48 -0.97 -1.77
N ILE A 68 21.66 -2.13 -2.41
CA ILE A 68 22.92 -2.88 -2.47
C ILE A 68 23.66 -2.52 -3.75
N GLY A 69 22.96 -2.00 -4.76
CA GLY A 69 23.53 -1.72 -6.07
C GLY A 69 23.54 -2.95 -6.97
N VAL A 70 23.92 -2.73 -8.24
CA VAL A 70 24.00 -3.75 -9.29
C VAL A 70 25.44 -4.14 -9.61
N ILE A 71 26.41 -3.55 -8.91
CA ILE A 71 27.85 -3.79 -9.05
C ILE A 71 28.41 -4.12 -7.68
N CYS A 72 29.33 -5.07 -7.62
CA CYS A 72 30.05 -5.45 -6.41
C CYS A 72 30.70 -4.23 -5.73
N LEU A 73 30.55 -4.11 -4.40
CA LEU A 73 31.22 -3.03 -3.63
C LEU A 73 32.75 -3.16 -3.58
N ASP A 74 33.29 -4.33 -3.90
CA ASP A 74 34.73 -4.45 -4.15
C ASP A 74 35.03 -3.85 -5.53
N ASP A 75 35.57 -2.63 -5.52
CA ASP A 75 35.97 -1.86 -6.71
C ASP A 75 36.92 -2.64 -7.64
N ARG A 76 37.61 -3.66 -7.13
CA ARG A 76 38.52 -4.50 -7.92
C ARG A 76 37.80 -5.67 -8.60
N CYS A 77 36.63 -6.05 -8.11
CA CYS A 77 35.83 -7.13 -8.67
C CYS A 77 35.00 -6.64 -9.86
N GLY A 78 34.25 -5.55 -9.68
CA GLY A 78 33.40 -4.98 -10.75
C GLY A 78 32.30 -5.92 -11.25
N SER A 79 32.04 -7.04 -10.57
CA SER A 79 31.04 -8.02 -10.99
C SER A 79 29.63 -7.44 -10.89
N THR A 80 28.83 -7.75 -11.90
CA THR A 80 27.37 -7.52 -11.91
C THR A 80 26.60 -8.79 -11.56
N ASP A 81 27.28 -9.92 -11.39
CA ASP A 81 26.68 -11.22 -11.03
C ASP A 81 26.58 -11.37 -9.51
N ILE A 82 25.72 -10.52 -8.94
CA ILE A 82 25.44 -10.51 -7.51
C ILE A 82 24.29 -11.49 -7.27
N MET A 83 24.57 -12.79 -7.06
CA MET A 83 23.49 -13.68 -6.60
C MET A 83 23.08 -13.34 -5.17
N LYS A 84 21.81 -12.96 -5.11
CA LYS A 84 20.83 -13.34 -4.10
C LYS A 84 20.92 -14.84 -3.76
N LEU A 85 21.11 -15.19 -2.49
CA LEU A 85 20.95 -16.58 -2.07
C LEU A 85 19.70 -16.80 -1.22
N LEU A 86 18.79 -17.55 -1.85
CA LEU A 86 17.81 -18.44 -1.23
C LEU A 86 18.58 -19.51 -0.44
N ARG A 87 18.61 -19.39 0.89
CA ARG A 87 18.76 -20.57 1.76
C ARG A 87 17.35 -20.98 2.17
N GLU A 88 16.90 -22.15 1.72
CA GLU A 88 15.69 -22.82 2.22
C GLU A 88 14.51 -21.87 2.48
N GLY A 89 14.13 -21.06 1.47
CA GLY A 89 12.98 -20.17 1.56
C GLY A 89 13.16 -18.88 2.38
N THR A 90 14.36 -18.55 2.88
CA THR A 90 14.61 -17.31 3.64
C THR A 90 15.82 -16.50 3.12
N TYR A 91 15.61 -15.20 2.82
CA TYR A 91 16.66 -14.24 2.44
C TYR A 91 17.53 -13.88 3.66
N ALA A 92 18.70 -14.47 3.85
CA ALA A 92 19.51 -14.20 5.03
C ALA A 92 20.56 -13.10 4.77
N GLU A 93 21.30 -13.15 3.64
CA GLU A 93 22.50 -12.34 3.40
C GLU A 93 22.69 -12.06 1.90
N PHE A 94 23.22 -10.88 1.52
CA PHE A 94 23.66 -10.58 0.16
C PHE A 94 25.19 -10.64 0.05
N ARG A 95 25.67 -11.31 -1.00
CA ARG A 95 27.09 -11.42 -1.31
C ARG A 95 27.36 -11.35 -2.81
N CYS A 96 28.54 -10.86 -3.20
CA CYS A 96 29.07 -11.08 -4.54
C CYS A 96 29.40 -12.56 -4.73
N LEU A 97 29.06 -13.13 -5.89
CA LEU A 97 29.42 -14.51 -6.19
C LEU A 97 30.89 -14.69 -6.53
N ASP A 98 31.48 -13.68 -7.17
CA ASP A 98 32.82 -13.78 -7.72
C ASP A 98 33.89 -13.55 -6.65
N CYS A 99 33.74 -12.50 -5.83
CA CYS A 99 34.73 -12.18 -4.78
C CYS A 99 34.26 -12.51 -3.36
N GLY A 100 32.98 -12.86 -3.15
CA GLY A 100 32.45 -13.18 -1.82
C GLY A 100 32.25 -11.97 -0.91
N ALA A 101 32.44 -10.74 -1.38
CA ALA A 101 32.17 -9.54 -0.59
C ALA A 101 30.71 -9.52 -0.12
N GLU A 102 30.48 -9.15 1.13
CA GLU A 102 29.15 -9.05 1.74
C GLU A 102 28.83 -7.59 2.01
N TRP A 103 27.61 -7.16 1.66
CA TRP A 103 27.17 -5.83 2.03
C TRP A 103 25.66 -5.74 2.16
N ASN A 104 25.25 -5.46 3.39
CA ASN A 104 23.85 -5.35 3.78
C ASN A 104 23.76 -4.11 4.67
N SER A 105 23.15 -3.03 4.18
CA SER A 105 22.79 -1.92 5.08
C SER A 105 21.73 -2.41 6.09
N LYS A 106 21.68 -1.80 7.28
CA LYS A 106 20.69 -2.18 8.30
C LYS A 106 19.28 -1.90 7.81
N GLU A 107 19.14 -0.85 7.02
CA GLU A 107 17.92 -0.36 6.39
C GLU A 107 17.35 -1.42 5.43
N VAL A 108 18.20 -2.04 4.61
CA VAL A 108 17.81 -3.15 3.71
C VAL A 108 17.33 -4.37 4.48
N GLN A 109 18.08 -4.78 5.50
CA GLN A 109 17.73 -5.94 6.30
C GLN A 109 16.38 -5.75 6.99
N GLN A 110 16.12 -4.55 7.49
CA GLN A 110 14.83 -4.18 8.08
C GLN A 110 13.70 -4.19 7.04
N ALA A 111 13.92 -3.59 5.87
CA ALA A 111 12.93 -3.57 4.79
C ALA A 111 12.56 -4.99 4.33
N ILE A 112 13.54 -5.85 4.09
CA ILE A 112 13.33 -7.26 3.70
C ILE A 112 12.60 -8.02 4.79
N LYS A 113 12.97 -7.81 6.06
CA LYS A 113 12.30 -8.44 7.20
C LYS A 113 10.82 -8.03 7.27
N LYS A 114 10.49 -6.76 6.99
CA LYS A 114 9.11 -6.26 6.93
C LYS A 114 8.33 -6.95 5.81
N VAL A 115 8.87 -6.98 4.57
CA VAL A 115 8.22 -7.64 3.43
C VAL A 115 7.94 -9.11 3.69
N LYS A 116 8.92 -9.85 4.21
CA LYS A 116 8.75 -11.28 4.55
C LYS A 116 7.70 -11.51 5.63
N ARG A 117 7.67 -10.64 6.65
CA ARG A 117 6.69 -10.74 7.73
C ARG A 117 5.28 -10.57 7.18
N VAL A 118 5.06 -9.59 6.30
CA VAL A 118 3.76 -9.40 5.62
C VAL A 118 3.38 -10.64 4.81
N LEU A 119 4.30 -11.21 4.03
CA LEU A 119 4.03 -12.45 3.28
C LEU A 119 3.62 -13.60 4.20
N GLN A 120 4.32 -13.79 5.32
CA GLN A 120 4.01 -14.84 6.29
C GLN A 120 2.59 -14.69 6.84
N TYR A 121 2.19 -13.47 7.23
CA TYR A 121 0.83 -13.22 7.70
C TYR A 121 -0.25 -13.57 6.68
N ILE A 122 -0.01 -13.28 5.40
CA ILE A 122 -0.94 -13.61 4.30
C ILE A 122 -1.04 -15.13 4.12
N GLN A 123 0.10 -15.83 4.18
CA GLN A 123 0.13 -17.29 4.09
C GLN A 123 -0.57 -17.97 5.28
N ASP A 124 -0.54 -17.34 6.45
CA ASP A 124 -1.23 -17.78 7.66
C ASP A 124 -2.75 -17.46 7.64
N GLY A 125 -3.26 -16.88 6.55
CA GLY A 125 -4.69 -16.66 6.31
C GLY A 125 -5.22 -15.26 6.65
N ASN A 126 -4.36 -14.30 6.98
CA ASN A 126 -4.79 -12.92 7.23
C ASN A 126 -4.92 -12.13 5.92
N TYR A 127 -5.81 -11.14 5.89
CA TYR A 127 -5.94 -10.29 4.71
C TYR A 127 -4.81 -9.26 4.64
N LEU A 128 -4.33 -8.96 3.42
CA LEU A 128 -3.30 -7.94 3.20
C LEU A 128 -3.69 -6.59 3.82
N THR A 129 -4.97 -6.24 3.69
CA THR A 129 -5.59 -5.04 4.24
C THR A 129 -5.67 -5.03 5.75
N GLU A 130 -5.25 -6.05 6.49
CA GLU A 130 -5.23 -6.06 7.96
C GLU A 130 -3.81 -5.94 8.52
N VAL A 131 -2.79 -6.15 7.67
CA VAL A 131 -1.40 -6.41 8.10
C VAL A 131 -0.40 -5.37 7.61
N LEU A 132 -0.74 -4.60 6.57
CA LEU A 132 0.05 -3.43 6.19
C LEU A 132 0.09 -2.46 7.39
N LYS A 133 1.20 -1.77 7.67
CA LYS A 133 1.31 -0.86 8.83
C LYS A 133 2.37 0.21 8.66
N ALA A 134 1.96 1.49 8.75
CA ALA A 134 2.76 2.66 9.12
C ALA A 134 2.11 4.02 8.81
N GLN A 135 3.00 5.01 8.86
CA GLN A 135 2.81 6.42 9.01
C GLN A 135 2.62 7.09 7.64
N GLU A 136 2.09 8.29 7.69
CA GLU A 136 1.99 9.19 6.53
C GLU A 136 3.37 9.34 5.87
N GLY A 137 3.39 9.26 4.54
CA GLY A 137 4.62 9.28 3.74
C GLY A 137 5.38 7.96 3.64
N GLU A 138 5.13 6.97 4.50
CA GLU A 138 5.87 5.69 4.45
C GLU A 138 5.26 4.65 3.51
N CYS A 139 6.11 3.82 2.89
CA CYS A 139 5.67 2.69 2.07
C CYS A 139 5.11 1.56 2.95
N PRO A 140 3.91 1.04 2.63
CA PRO A 140 3.25 0.08 3.48
C PRO A 140 3.83 -1.30 3.58
N LEU A 141 4.62 -1.65 2.58
CA LEU A 141 5.26 -2.92 2.52
C LEU A 141 6.68 -2.89 3.08
N CYS A 142 7.50 -1.90 2.67
CA CYS A 142 8.92 -1.87 3.02
C CYS A 142 9.30 -0.82 4.10
N GLY A 143 8.42 0.13 4.43
CA GLY A 143 8.65 1.16 5.46
C GLY A 143 9.55 2.31 5.04
N TRP A 144 9.86 2.44 3.75
CA TRP A 144 10.64 3.56 3.23
C TRP A 144 9.81 4.83 3.16
N ASP A 145 10.42 5.96 3.47
CA ASP A 145 9.80 7.26 3.23
C ASP A 145 9.75 7.54 1.72
N ILE A 146 8.54 7.66 1.19
CA ILE A 146 8.25 7.83 -0.24
C ILE A 146 7.34 9.03 -0.51
N GLY A 147 6.74 9.63 0.52
CA GLY A 147 5.61 10.55 0.38
C GLY A 147 4.31 9.86 -0.06
N HIS A 148 3.18 10.42 0.32
CA HIS A 148 1.84 10.04 -0.19
C HIS A 148 1.24 11.26 -0.89
N MET A 149 0.55 11.04 -2.01
CA MET A 149 -0.19 12.10 -2.70
C MET A 149 -1.68 11.99 -2.36
N HIS A 150 -2.32 13.14 -2.11
CA HIS A 150 -3.73 13.23 -1.73
C HIS A 150 -4.50 14.09 -2.73
N GLU A 151 -5.56 13.53 -3.31
CA GLU A 151 -6.51 14.26 -4.17
C GLU A 151 -7.95 13.92 -3.76
N GLY A 152 -8.56 14.78 -2.95
CA GLY A 152 -9.83 14.45 -2.30
C GLY A 152 -9.68 13.23 -1.39
N TYR A 153 -10.39 12.15 -1.71
CA TYR A 153 -10.32 10.87 -0.99
C TYR A 153 -9.24 9.91 -1.51
N LEU A 154 -8.62 10.24 -2.65
CA LEU A 154 -7.57 9.42 -3.23
C LEU A 154 -6.30 9.56 -2.37
N VAL A 155 -5.79 8.43 -1.88
CA VAL A 155 -4.43 8.33 -1.34
C VAL A 155 -3.61 7.53 -2.33
N GLU A 156 -2.75 8.18 -3.10
CA GLU A 156 -1.87 7.48 -4.04
C GLU A 156 -0.55 7.08 -3.34
N ILE A 157 -0.31 5.77 -3.29
CA ILE A 157 0.93 5.17 -2.82
C ILE A 157 1.64 4.56 -4.01
N GLN A 158 2.81 5.08 -4.35
CA GLN A 158 3.68 4.50 -5.37
C GLN A 158 5.13 4.44 -4.87
N CYS A 159 5.53 3.28 -4.34
CA CYS A 159 6.86 3.10 -3.80
C CYS A 159 7.90 2.87 -4.90
N TYR A 160 8.73 3.88 -5.16
CA TYR A 160 9.84 3.77 -6.11
C TYR A 160 10.97 2.83 -5.64
N VAL A 161 11.01 2.48 -4.36
CA VAL A 161 12.04 1.59 -3.78
C VAL A 161 11.70 0.12 -3.99
N CYS A 162 10.52 -0.31 -3.53
CA CYS A 162 10.12 -1.72 -3.56
C CYS A 162 9.13 -2.05 -4.69
N GLY A 163 8.50 -1.04 -5.29
CA GLY A 163 7.50 -1.21 -6.36
C GLY A 163 6.08 -1.48 -5.87
N TYR A 164 5.83 -1.49 -4.56
CA TYR A 164 4.48 -1.54 -4.01
C TYR A 164 3.67 -0.32 -4.48
N HIS A 165 2.41 -0.55 -4.82
CA HIS A 165 1.45 0.50 -5.10
C HIS A 165 0.05 0.11 -4.59
N ASN A 166 -0.85 1.07 -4.50
CA ASN A 166 -2.28 0.80 -4.44
C ASN A 166 -2.96 1.23 -5.74
N GLU A 167 -4.17 0.74 -5.94
CA GLU A 167 -5.11 1.25 -6.91
C GLU A 167 -6.23 1.95 -6.16
N TYR A 168 -6.80 2.99 -6.76
CA TYR A 168 -8.01 3.61 -6.26
C TYR A 168 -9.18 3.24 -7.18
N LYS A 169 -10.31 2.90 -6.57
CA LYS A 169 -11.51 2.51 -7.31
C LYS A 169 -12.71 3.32 -6.88
N GLU A 170 -13.48 3.74 -7.89
CA GLU A 170 -14.78 4.37 -7.72
C GLU A 170 -15.86 3.52 -8.38
N GLU A 171 -16.94 3.30 -7.66
CA GLU A 171 -18.12 2.59 -8.12
C GLU A 171 -19.30 3.53 -8.06
N PHE A 172 -19.76 3.96 -9.24
CA PHE A 172 -20.99 4.72 -9.38
C PHE A 172 -22.19 3.78 -9.34
N PRO A 173 -23.30 4.19 -8.71
CA PRO A 173 -24.52 3.39 -8.73
C PRO A 173 -25.08 3.29 -10.14
N LYS A 174 -25.64 2.12 -10.47
CA LYS A 174 -26.24 1.88 -11.81
C LYS A 174 -27.45 2.77 -12.08
N GLU A 175 -28.20 3.09 -11.03
CA GLU A 175 -29.36 3.97 -11.06
C GLU A 175 -29.29 4.90 -9.85
N LEU A 176 -29.53 6.18 -10.08
CA LEU A 176 -29.66 7.14 -8.99
C LEU A 176 -31.03 6.99 -8.35
N PRO A 177 -31.11 7.07 -7.01
CA PRO A 177 -32.40 7.03 -6.35
C PRO A 177 -33.19 8.31 -6.70
N PRO A 178 -34.54 8.27 -6.67
CA PRO A 178 -35.41 9.42 -6.94
C PRO A 178 -35.02 10.68 -6.14
N GLU A 179 -35.42 11.86 -6.59
CA GLU A 179 -35.05 13.11 -5.90
C GLU A 179 -35.57 13.21 -4.46
N ASP A 180 -36.67 12.55 -4.12
CA ASP A 180 -37.24 12.45 -2.76
C ASP A 180 -36.64 11.30 -1.94
N ALA A 181 -35.79 10.48 -2.55
CA ALA A 181 -35.11 9.42 -1.84
C ALA A 181 -34.05 9.99 -0.89
N CYS A 182 -34.02 9.42 0.32
CA CYS A 182 -33.13 9.80 1.41
C CYS A 182 -33.40 11.21 2.03
N PRO A 183 -34.63 11.50 2.51
CA PRO A 183 -34.98 12.79 3.10
C PRO A 183 -34.17 13.14 4.35
N GLN A 184 -33.51 12.15 4.97
CA GLN A 184 -32.64 12.35 6.13
C GLN A 184 -31.31 13.02 5.80
N PHE A 185 -30.91 13.14 4.52
CA PHE A 185 -29.65 13.76 4.13
C PHE A 185 -29.89 15.07 3.39
N GLU A 186 -29.19 16.12 3.81
CA GLU A 186 -29.21 17.44 3.16
C GLU A 186 -28.68 17.34 1.72
N ARG A 187 -29.30 18.07 0.80
CA ARG A 187 -28.87 18.20 -0.60
C ARG A 187 -28.09 19.51 -0.73
N ALA A 188 -26.92 19.47 -1.35
CA ALA A 188 -26.18 20.69 -1.64
C ALA A 188 -26.90 21.45 -2.77
N GLU A 189 -27.15 22.74 -2.56
CA GLU A 189 -27.79 23.62 -3.54
C GLU A 189 -26.80 24.12 -4.62
N GLU A 190 -25.48 24.04 -4.37
CA GLU A 190 -24.42 24.43 -5.32
C GLU A 190 -23.24 23.45 -5.29
N THR A 191 -22.71 23.11 -6.47
CA THR A 191 -21.44 22.39 -6.66
C THR A 191 -20.29 23.37 -6.44
N GLY A 192 -19.63 23.30 -5.28
CA GLY A 192 -18.40 24.06 -4.98
C GLY A 192 -17.15 23.28 -5.36
#